data_AF-A0A835GJW0-F1
#
_entry.id   AF-A0A835GJW0-F1
#
_cell.length_a   1.000
_cell.length_b   1.000
_cell.length_c   1.000
_cell.angle_alpha   90.00
_cell.angle_beta   90.00
_cell.angle_gamma   90.00
#
_symmetry.space_group_name_H-M   'P 1'
#
loop_
_entity.id
_entity.type
_entity.pdbx_description
1 polymer ?
#
loop_
_entity_poly.entity_id
_entity_poly.type
_entity_poly.pdbx_seq_one_letter_code
_entity_poly.pdbx_strand_id
1 'polypeptide(L)'
;MSLCMGWNNCLQYLKLLQSNPNVNRLVLILHKDCLPHNSKLQLHLNHLVNVTVTYDKTNAHKIWINLKKGNKIIRSEEILSYDSKTSVLSLSPVIKQEQKEEEPEKPLPANLSTFKIEVDQNEKIQKYNLKLPYMSKIHEGESKVYYEPDAVDDWDEEDPDEDLDI
;
A
#
# COMPACT_ATOMS: atom_id res chain seq x y z
N MET A 1 32.41 -10.12 -12.73
CA MET A 1 32.06 -9.74 -14.12
C MET A 1 31.71 -8.25 -14.23
N SER A 2 30.71 -7.73 -13.51
CA SER A 2 30.37 -6.28 -13.52
C SER A 2 31.49 -5.37 -13.01
N LEU A 3 32.25 -5.81 -12.01
CA LEU A 3 33.41 -5.08 -11.49
C LEU A 3 34.60 -5.02 -12.49
N CYS A 4 34.65 -5.94 -13.46
CA CYS A 4 35.76 -6.03 -14.42
C CYS A 4 35.40 -5.42 -15.79
N MET A 5 34.17 -5.61 -16.26
CA MET A 5 33.71 -5.16 -17.59
C MET A 5 32.91 -3.86 -17.56
N GLY A 6 32.56 -3.36 -16.37
CA GLY A 6 31.64 -2.24 -16.20
C GLY A 6 30.18 -2.63 -16.34
N TRP A 7 29.30 -1.93 -15.61
CA TRP A 7 27.87 -2.27 -15.52
C TRP A 7 27.13 -2.19 -16.86
N ASN A 8 27.44 -1.20 -17.70
CA ASN A 8 26.77 -0.98 -18.98
C ASN A 8 26.99 -2.16 -19.94
N ASN A 9 28.21 -2.69 -20.00
CA ASN A 9 28.53 -3.86 -20.83
C ASN A 9 27.78 -5.10 -20.31
N CYS A 10 27.72 -5.29 -18.99
CA CYS A 10 26.94 -6.39 -18.41
C CYS A 10 25.46 -6.31 -18.77
N LEU A 11 24.86 -5.11 -18.77
CA LEU A 11 23.46 -4.93 -19.19
C LEU A 11 23.24 -5.27 -20.66
N GLN A 12 24.17 -4.91 -21.54
CA GLN A 12 24.10 -5.29 -22.96
C GLN A 12 24.13 -6.80 -23.13
N TYR A 13 25.05 -7.50 -22.45
CA TYR A 13 25.10 -8.96 -22.46
C TYR A 13 23.83 -9.61 -21.91
N LEU A 14 23.28 -9.07 -20.81
CA LEU A 14 22.01 -9.57 -20.27
C LEU A 14 20.87 -9.42 -21.26
N LYS A 15 20.76 -8.28 -21.95
CA LYS A 15 19.75 -8.09 -23.00
C LYS A 15 19.94 -9.06 -24.16
N LEU A 16 21.18 -9.26 -24.61
CA LEU A 16 21.49 -10.21 -25.69
C LEU A 16 21.08 -11.63 -25.30
N LEU A 17 21.36 -12.05 -24.07
CA LEU A 17 20.95 -13.36 -23.56
C LEU A 17 19.43 -13.47 -23.40
N GLN A 18 18.75 -12.42 -22.96
CA GLN A 18 17.29 -12.38 -22.86
C GLN A 18 16.59 -12.45 -24.23
N SER A 19 17.18 -11.84 -25.26
CA SER A 19 16.62 -11.89 -26.63
C SER A 19 16.86 -13.22 -27.35
N ASN A 20 17.69 -14.10 -26.79
CA ASN A 20 18.07 -15.33 -27.46
C ASN A 20 16.97 -16.41 -27.24
N PRO A 21 16.36 -16.95 -28.31
CA PRO A 21 15.29 -17.95 -28.19
C PRO A 21 15.76 -19.27 -27.56
N ASN A 22 17.07 -19.55 -27.55
CA ASN A 22 17.63 -20.75 -26.93
C ASN A 22 17.77 -20.64 -25.40
N VAL A 23 17.58 -19.44 -24.83
CA VAL A 23 17.72 -19.20 -23.39
C VAL A 23 16.32 -19.15 -22.76
N ASN A 24 15.94 -20.23 -22.08
CA ASN A 24 14.62 -20.33 -21.44
C ASN A 24 14.56 -19.59 -20.10
N ARG A 25 15.63 -19.66 -19.29
CA ARG A 25 15.73 -18.98 -17.99
C ARG A 25 17.14 -18.48 -17.74
N LEU A 26 17.24 -17.30 -17.15
CA LEU A 26 18.50 -16.67 -16.78
C LEU A 26 18.54 -16.51 -15.25
N VAL A 27 19.56 -17.09 -14.63
CA VAL A 27 19.78 -17.04 -13.18
C VAL A 27 21.01 -16.20 -12.89
N LEU A 28 20.86 -15.21 -12.01
CA LEU A 28 21.92 -14.30 -11.61
C LEU A 28 22.18 -14.45 -10.12
N ILE A 29 23.46 -14.59 -9.77
CA ILE A 29 23.92 -14.65 -8.38
C ILE A 29 24.62 -13.33 -8.08
N LEU A 30 24.13 -12.65 -7.05
CA LEU A 30 24.66 -11.38 -6.60
C LEU A 30 25.17 -11.48 -5.16
N HIS A 31 26.48 -11.39 -4.99
CA HIS A 31 27.11 -11.28 -3.68
C HIS A 31 27.00 -9.84 -3.19
N LYS A 32 26.25 -9.61 -2.12
CA LYS A 32 26.05 -8.28 -1.53
C LYS A 32 27.35 -7.69 -1.00
N ASP A 33 28.29 -8.53 -0.57
CA ASP A 33 29.59 -8.12 -0.01
C ASP A 33 30.52 -7.48 -1.05
N CYS A 34 30.29 -7.75 -2.33
CA CYS A 34 31.06 -7.17 -3.43
C CYS A 34 30.47 -5.85 -3.94
N LEU A 35 29.38 -5.35 -3.33
CA LEU A 35 28.70 -4.14 -3.77
C LEU A 35 28.82 -3.05 -2.70
N PRO A 36 29.06 -1.79 -3.09
CA PRO A 36 28.96 -0.67 -2.17
C PRO A 36 27.52 -0.53 -1.65
N HIS A 37 27.38 -0.11 -0.40
CA HIS A 37 26.09 0.16 0.24
C HIS A 37 25.28 1.12 -0.65
N ASN A 38 24.08 0.68 -1.08
CA ASN A 38 23.18 1.41 -1.99
C ASN A 38 23.66 1.55 -3.46
N SER A 39 24.16 0.44 -4.03
CA SER A 39 24.54 0.40 -5.44
C SER A 39 23.33 0.53 -6.39
N LYS A 40 23.39 1.50 -7.31
CA LYS A 40 22.44 1.66 -8.44
C LYS A 40 22.26 0.35 -9.23
N LEU A 41 23.29 -0.50 -9.25
CA LEU A 41 23.27 -1.82 -9.89
C LEU A 41 22.17 -2.71 -9.29
N GLN A 42 22.11 -2.80 -7.96
CA GLN A 42 21.12 -3.64 -7.27
C GLN A 42 19.70 -3.18 -7.59
N LEU A 43 19.49 -1.85 -7.63
CA LEU A 43 18.19 -1.26 -7.97
C LEU A 43 17.79 -1.63 -9.42
N HIS A 44 18.71 -1.45 -10.37
CA HIS A 44 18.47 -1.79 -11.78
C HIS A 44 18.19 -3.29 -11.98
N LEU A 45 18.95 -4.17 -11.32
CA LEU A 45 18.70 -5.61 -11.36
C LEU A 45 17.33 -5.96 -10.79
N ASN A 46 16.96 -5.37 -9.67
CA ASN A 46 15.64 -5.59 -9.07
C ASN A 46 14.51 -5.19 -10.03
N HIS A 47 14.69 -4.16 -10.87
CA HIS A 47 13.69 -3.80 -11.88
C HIS A 47 13.62 -4.80 -13.05
N LEU A 48 14.75 -5.37 -13.48
CA LEU A 48 14.82 -6.31 -14.60
C LEU A 48 14.33 -7.72 -14.27
N VAL A 49 14.47 -8.14 -13.01
CA VAL A 49 14.28 -9.53 -12.61
C VAL A 49 12.82 -9.81 -12.23
N ASN A 50 12.31 -10.95 -12.66
CA ASN A 50 10.98 -11.45 -12.31
C ASN A 50 10.92 -12.05 -10.90
N VAL A 51 12.01 -12.71 -10.46
CA VAL A 51 12.08 -13.38 -9.15
C VAL A 51 13.39 -13.03 -8.44
N THR A 52 13.28 -12.44 -7.26
CA THR A 52 14.43 -12.16 -6.40
C THR A 52 14.40 -13.10 -5.20
N VAL A 53 15.45 -13.88 -5.01
CA VAL A 53 15.65 -14.73 -3.84
C VAL A 53 16.78 -14.14 -3.00
N THR A 54 16.54 -13.91 -1.72
CA THR A 54 17.54 -13.37 -0.80
C THR A 54 17.62 -14.21 0.47
N TYR A 55 18.84 -14.54 0.88
CA TYR A 55 19.11 -15.21 2.14
C TYR A 55 19.04 -14.22 3.32
N ASP A 56 18.57 -14.73 4.46
CA ASP A 56 18.62 -14.01 5.73
C ASP A 56 20.07 -13.92 6.25
N LYS A 57 20.37 -12.86 7.00
CA LYS A 57 21.68 -12.63 7.61
C LYS A 57 21.91 -13.49 8.84
N THR A 58 20.84 -13.81 9.56
CA THR A 58 20.89 -14.54 10.83
C THR A 58 20.70 -16.04 10.65
N ASN A 59 19.83 -16.45 9.74
CA ASN A 59 19.50 -17.85 9.49
C ASN A 59 19.80 -18.24 8.03
N ALA A 60 20.84 -19.05 7.83
CA ALA A 60 21.27 -19.51 6.51
C ALA A 60 20.22 -20.36 5.78
N HIS A 61 19.31 -21.01 6.51
CA HIS A 61 18.25 -21.84 5.94
C HIS A 61 17.01 -21.03 5.57
N LYS A 62 16.97 -19.74 5.91
CA LYS A 62 15.80 -18.89 5.69
C LYS A 62 16.00 -18.01 4.47
N ILE A 63 15.02 -18.04 3.58
CA ILE A 63 15.03 -17.27 2.34
C ILE A 63 13.78 -16.42 2.22
N TRP A 64 13.93 -15.24 1.62
CA TRP A 64 12.84 -14.41 1.16
C TRP A 64 12.77 -14.45 -0.36
N ILE A 65 11.56 -14.66 -0.87
CA ILE A 65 11.28 -14.73 -2.29
C ILE A 65 10.33 -13.58 -2.64
N ASN A 66 10.72 -12.78 -3.63
CA ASN A 66 9.90 -11.73 -4.21
C ASN A 66 9.63 -12.10 -5.66
N LEU A 67 8.38 -12.44 -5.98
CA LEU A 67 7.94 -12.78 -7.33
C LEU A 67 7.10 -11.62 -7.90
N LYS A 68 7.50 -11.13 -9.07
CA LYS A 68 6.75 -10.17 -9.87
C LYS A 68 5.95 -10.91 -10.93
N LYS A 69 4.63 -10.98 -10.75
CA LYS A 69 3.70 -11.61 -11.69
C LYS A 69 2.73 -10.55 -12.20
N GLY A 70 3.00 -10.03 -13.40
CA GLY A 70 2.25 -8.89 -13.96
C GLY A 70 2.41 -7.64 -13.09
N ASN A 71 1.29 -7.03 -12.69
CA ASN A 71 1.27 -5.84 -11.84
C ASN A 71 1.35 -6.15 -10.32
N LYS A 72 1.38 -7.43 -9.92
CA LYS A 72 1.40 -7.82 -8.50
C LYS A 72 2.80 -8.31 -8.09
N ILE A 73 3.21 -7.93 -6.89
CA ILE A 73 4.44 -8.40 -6.23
C ILE A 73 4.02 -9.32 -5.09
N ILE A 74 4.36 -10.60 -5.20
CA ILE A 74 4.12 -11.62 -4.17
C ILE A 74 5.41 -11.76 -3.37
N ARG A 75 5.30 -11.65 -2.05
CA ARG A 75 6.42 -11.83 -1.12
C ARG A 75 6.16 -13.05 -0.26
N SER A 76 7.07 -14.02 -0.28
CA SER A 76 7.02 -15.20 0.59
C SER A 76 8.31 -15.36 1.38
N GLU A 77 8.17 -15.97 2.55
CA GLU A 77 9.27 -16.35 3.44
C GLU A 77 9.26 -17.87 3.53
N GLU A 78 10.39 -18.51 3.21
CA GLU A 78 10.50 -19.97 3.11
C GLU A 78 11.75 -20.46 3.84
N ILE A 79 11.66 -21.64 4.44
CA ILE A 79 12.77 -22.36 5.05
C ILE A 79 13.20 -23.48 4.11
N LEU A 80 14.50 -23.49 3.82
CA LEU A 80 15.21 -24.45 3.00
C LEU A 80 15.70 -25.61 3.85
N SER A 81 15.21 -26.81 3.58
CA SER A 81 15.69 -28.06 4.16
C SER A 81 16.31 -28.94 3.07
N TYR A 82 17.57 -29.32 3.28
CA TYR A 82 18.28 -30.24 2.39
C TYR A 82 18.50 -31.56 3.11
N ASP A 83 17.98 -32.65 2.54
CA ASP A 83 18.24 -34.00 3.04
C ASP A 83 19.46 -34.58 2.32
N SER A 84 20.55 -34.79 3.06
CA SER A 84 21.80 -35.30 2.53
C SER A 84 21.73 -36.76 2.08
N LYS A 85 20.74 -37.53 2.55
CA LYS A 85 20.59 -38.95 2.21
C LYS A 85 19.83 -39.17 0.91
N THR A 86 18.83 -38.33 0.65
CA THR A 86 18.00 -38.39 -0.56
C THR A 86 18.41 -37.38 -1.63
N SER A 87 19.32 -36.44 -1.28
CA SER A 87 19.70 -35.29 -2.11
C SER A 87 18.51 -34.43 -2.52
N VAL A 88 17.44 -34.44 -1.72
CA VAL A 88 16.22 -33.67 -1.96
C VAL A 88 16.31 -32.32 -1.24
N LEU A 89 16.08 -31.26 -2.00
CA LEU A 89 15.91 -29.91 -1.49
C LEU A 89 14.41 -29.62 -1.38
N SER A 90 13.98 -29.28 -0.16
CA SER A 90 12.59 -29.02 0.17
C SER A 90 12.44 -27.58 0.68
N LEU A 91 11.31 -26.97 0.34
CA LEU A 91 10.95 -25.61 0.70
C LEU A 91 9.68 -25.66 1.54
N SER A 92 9.74 -25.12 2.74
CA SER A 92 8.59 -25.02 3.65
C SER A 92 8.24 -23.55 3.85
N PRO A 93 6.99 -23.12 3.58
CA PRO A 93 6.60 -21.74 3.82
C PRO A 93 6.63 -21.46 5.32
N VAL A 94 7.26 -20.34 5.70
CA VAL A 94 7.17 -19.80 7.05
C VAL A 94 5.80 -19.15 7.18
N ILE A 95 4.83 -19.98 7.56
CA ILE A 95 3.55 -19.46 8.05
C ILE A 95 3.88 -18.83 9.39
N LYS A 96 4.04 -17.51 9.43
CA LYS A 96 3.93 -16.79 10.70
C LYS A 96 2.54 -17.14 11.20
N GLN A 97 2.47 -17.98 12.23
CA GLN A 97 1.28 -18.04 13.04
C GLN A 97 1.04 -16.59 13.42
N GLU A 98 -0.08 -16.04 12.96
CA GLU A 98 -0.62 -14.83 13.54
C GLU A 98 -0.77 -15.18 15.03
N GLN A 99 0.25 -14.86 15.82
CA GLN A 99 -0.02 -14.41 17.15
C GLN A 99 -1.03 -13.31 16.90
N LYS A 100 -2.28 -13.56 17.30
CA LYS A 100 -3.18 -12.49 17.69
C LYS A 100 -2.38 -11.67 18.69
N GLU A 101 -1.56 -10.75 18.21
CA GLU A 101 -1.38 -9.49 18.90
C GLU A 101 -2.82 -9.04 19.08
N GLU A 102 -3.28 -9.12 20.33
CA GLU A 102 -4.51 -8.45 20.74
C GLU A 102 -4.52 -7.12 20.00
N GLU A 103 -5.54 -6.92 19.16
CA GLU A 103 -5.76 -5.67 18.43
C GLU A 103 -5.40 -4.56 19.43
N PRO A 104 -4.34 -3.76 19.20
CA PRO A 104 -4.10 -2.63 20.09
C PRO A 104 -5.41 -1.85 20.05
N GLU A 105 -6.07 -1.74 21.20
CA GLU A 105 -7.39 -1.14 21.32
C GLU A 105 -7.44 0.05 20.38
N LYS A 106 -8.24 -0.04 19.31
CA LYS A 106 -8.30 1.01 18.30
C LYS A 106 -8.49 2.32 19.07
N PRO A 107 -7.50 3.23 19.08
CA PRO A 107 -7.67 4.46 19.82
C PRO A 107 -8.94 5.10 19.29
N LEU A 108 -9.87 5.38 20.20
CA LEU A 108 -11.15 5.98 19.84
C LEU A 108 -10.86 7.16 18.90
N PRO A 109 -11.60 7.33 17.79
CA PRO A 109 -11.34 8.37 16.80
C PRO A 109 -11.19 9.78 17.42
N ALA A 110 -11.83 10.00 18.57
CA ALA A 110 -11.68 11.20 19.41
C ALA A 110 -10.23 11.50 19.86
N ASN A 111 -9.40 10.47 20.06
CA ASN A 111 -8.01 10.60 20.52
C ASN A 111 -7.00 10.75 19.38
N LEU A 112 -7.42 10.58 18.13
CA LEU A 112 -6.56 10.69 16.94
C LEU A 112 -6.61 12.06 16.26
N SER A 113 -7.56 12.91 16.65
CA SER A 113 -7.79 14.22 16.04
C SER A 113 -7.34 15.35 16.97
N THR A 114 -6.67 16.37 16.42
CA THR A 114 -6.41 17.65 17.12
C THR A 114 -7.66 18.49 17.31
N PHE A 115 -8.79 18.07 16.74
CA PHE A 115 -10.09 18.73 16.84
C PHE A 115 -11.13 17.78 17.42
N LYS A 116 -11.92 18.27 18.37
CA LYS A 116 -13.03 17.52 18.99
C LYS A 116 -14.18 17.38 17.98
N ILE A 117 -14.39 16.16 17.48
CA ILE A 117 -15.46 15.84 16.51
C ILE A 117 -16.79 15.56 17.23
N GLU A 118 -16.74 14.99 18.43
CA GLU A 118 -17.93 14.63 19.21
C GLU A 118 -18.43 15.82 20.03
N VAL A 119 -19.75 16.01 20.05
CA VAL A 119 -20.40 17.07 20.83
C VAL A 119 -20.97 16.47 22.10
N ASP A 120 -20.54 16.98 23.26
CA ASP A 120 -21.00 16.49 24.55
C ASP A 120 -22.49 16.80 24.76
N GLN A 121 -23.16 16.00 25.58
CA GLN A 121 -24.58 16.23 25.92
C GLN A 121 -24.80 17.64 26.50
N ASN A 122 -23.83 18.15 27.26
CA ASN A 122 -23.91 19.47 27.86
C ASN A 122 -23.79 20.59 26.80
N GLU A 123 -22.90 20.42 25.82
CA GLU A 123 -22.75 21.33 24.68
C GLU A 123 -24.00 21.33 23.79
N LYS A 124 -24.66 20.17 23.62
CA LYS A 124 -25.97 20.09 22.94
C LYS A 124 -27.03 20.90 23.67
N ILE A 125 -27.14 20.75 24.99
CA ILE A 125 -28.12 21.48 25.80
C ILE A 125 -27.86 22.99 25.71
N GLN A 126 -26.60 23.42 25.77
CA GLN A 126 -26.22 24.83 25.63
C GLN A 126 -26.54 25.36 24.23
N LYS A 127 -26.29 24.59 23.17
CA LYS A 127 -26.67 24.94 21.80
C LYS A 127 -28.18 25.14 21.66
N TYR A 128 -28.99 24.26 22.25
CA TYR A 128 -30.46 24.39 22.21
C TYR A 128 -30.99 25.56 23.04
N ASN A 129 -30.33 25.88 24.15
CA ASN A 129 -30.71 27.01 25.00
C ASN A 129 -30.18 28.35 24.50
N LEU A 130 -29.27 28.36 23.53
CA LEU A 130 -28.70 29.56 22.94
C LEU A 130 -29.75 30.25 22.06
N LYS A 131 -30.41 31.28 22.61
CA LYS A 131 -31.28 32.16 21.85
C LYS A 131 -30.44 33.15 21.04
N LEU A 132 -30.52 33.04 19.72
CA LEU A 132 -29.80 33.96 18.83
C LEU A 132 -30.48 35.34 18.84
N PRO A 133 -29.73 36.45 18.68
CA PRO A 133 -30.27 37.81 18.80
C PRO A 133 -31.43 38.15 17.84
N TYR A 134 -31.56 37.41 16.73
CA TYR A 134 -32.66 37.57 15.78
C TYR A 134 -33.90 36.74 16.13
N MET A 135 -33.77 35.70 16.97
CA MET A 135 -34.90 34.84 17.37
C MET A 135 -35.91 35.57 18.25
N SER A 136 -35.49 36.60 19.00
CA SER A 136 -36.41 37.47 19.74
C SER A 136 -37.35 38.25 18.83
N LYS A 137 -36.94 38.55 17.59
CA LYS A 137 -37.73 39.30 16.61
C LYS A 137 -38.71 38.42 15.82
N ILE A 138 -38.59 37.09 15.89
CA ILE A 138 -39.47 36.15 15.17
C ILE A 138 -40.91 36.20 15.72
N HIS A 139 -41.09 36.64 16.98
CA HIS A 139 -42.41 36.71 17.62
C HIS A 139 -43.00 38.13 17.68
N GLU A 140 -42.26 39.17 17.28
CA GLU A 140 -42.72 40.58 17.31
C GLU A 140 -43.30 41.09 15.98
N GLY A 141 -43.44 40.22 14.98
CA GLY A 141 -44.07 40.57 13.72
C GLY A 141 -43.66 39.59 12.64
N GLU A 142 -44.62 39.22 11.80
CA GLU A 142 -44.53 38.27 10.70
C GLU A 142 -43.41 38.63 9.71
N SER A 143 -42.15 38.34 10.03
CA SER A 143 -41.05 38.35 9.06
C SER A 143 -41.03 37.02 8.33
N LYS A 144 -42.08 36.77 7.54
CA LYS A 144 -42.10 35.68 6.57
C LYS A 144 -41.06 36.00 5.50
N VAL A 145 -39.99 35.19 5.44
CA VAL A 145 -39.06 35.21 4.31
C VAL A 145 -39.81 34.57 3.14
N TYR A 146 -40.39 35.39 2.28
CA TYR A 146 -40.95 34.94 1.02
C TYR A 146 -39.79 34.75 0.04
N TYR A 147 -39.60 33.51 -0.37
CA TYR A 147 -38.73 33.18 -1.49
C TYR A 147 -39.62 33.03 -2.72
N GLU A 148 -39.47 33.93 -3.69
CA GLU A 148 -39.99 33.75 -5.04
C GLU A 148 -38.84 33.18 -5.88
N PRO A 149 -38.94 31.92 -6.35
CA PRO A 149 -37.94 31.38 -7.26
C PRO A 149 -37.90 32.23 -8.53
N ASP A 150 -36.73 32.71 -8.90
CA ASP A 150 -36.52 33.44 -10.15
C ASP A 150 -36.72 32.49 -11.33
N ALA A 151 -37.10 33.02 -12.49
CA ALA A 151 -37.34 32.20 -13.70
C ALA A 151 -36.08 31.49 -14.26
N VAL A 152 -34.93 31.67 -13.60
CA VAL A 152 -33.62 31.05 -13.92
C VAL A 152 -33.18 30.12 -12.79
N ASP A 153 -34.01 29.95 -11.76
CA ASP A 153 -33.81 28.95 -10.71
C ASP A 153 -34.28 27.62 -11.28
N ASP A 154 -33.47 27.08 -12.19
CA ASP A 154 -33.66 25.75 -12.75
C ASP A 154 -33.58 24.78 -11.57
N TRP A 155 -34.73 24.20 -11.20
CA TRP A 155 -34.73 22.98 -10.42
C TRP A 155 -33.97 21.96 -11.26
N ASP A 156 -32.71 21.70 -10.93
CA ASP A 156 -31.92 20.61 -11.51
C ASP A 156 -32.65 19.29 -11.17
N GLU A 157 -33.62 18.93 -12.01
CA GLU A 157 -34.36 17.65 -12.00
C GLU A 157 -33.51 16.51 -12.58
N GLU A 158 -32.29 16.80 -13.05
CA GLU A 158 -31.35 15.79 -13.53
C GLU A 158 -30.69 15.14 -12.31
N ASP A 159 -31.35 14.10 -11.79
CA ASP A 159 -30.88 13.30 -10.65
C ASP A 159 -29.50 12.71 -11.00
N PRO A 160 -28.41 13.16 -10.36
CA PRO A 160 -27.06 12.71 -10.68
C PRO A 160 -26.82 11.23 -10.34
N ASP A 161 -27.79 10.59 -9.69
CA ASP A 161 -27.79 9.16 -9.40
C ASP A 161 -28.35 8.29 -10.55
N GLU A 162 -28.97 8.86 -11.61
CA GLU A 162 -29.50 8.07 -12.74
C GLU A 162 -28.41 7.44 -13.64
N ASP A 163 -27.19 7.98 -13.63
CA ASP A 163 -26.03 7.41 -14.36
C ASP A 163 -25.22 6.39 -13.53
N LEU A 164 -25.64 6.10 -12.29
CA LEU A 164 -24.95 5.19 -11.36
C LEU A 164 -25.36 3.71 -11.51
N ASP A 165 -25.36 3.20 -12.75
CA ASP A 165 -25.36 1.75 -13.01
C ASP A 165 -23.92 1.28 -13.28
N ILE A 166 -23.14 1.01 -12.21
CA ILE A 166 -21.80 0.39 -12.25
C ILE A 166 -21.62 -0.70 -11.19
#